data_AF-A0A0F9AGQ7-F1
#
_entry.id   AF-A0A0F9AGQ7-F1
#
_cell.length_a   1.000
_cell.length_b   1.000
_cell.length_c   1.000
_cell.angle_alpha   90.00
_cell.angle_beta   90.00
_cell.angle_gamma   90.00
#
_symmetry.space_group_name_H-M   'P 1'
#
loop_
_entity.id
_entity.type
_entity.pdbx_description
1 polymer ?
#
loop_
_entity_poly.entity_id
_entity_poly.type
_entity_poly.pdbx_seq_one_letter_code
_entity_poly.pdbx_strand_id
1 'polypeptide(L)' 'MAKPVMVTVTRDLVKCVEELKGSKQWTQLPLSLRERIERGLKGKD' A
#
# COMPACT_ATOMS: atom_id res chain seq x y z
N MET A 1 10.79 -5.78 -24.42
CA MET A 1 9.79 -6.46 -23.57
C MET A 1 9.12 -5.41 -22.71
N ALA A 2 7.84 -5.10 -22.96
CA ALA A 2 7.09 -4.17 -22.11
C ALA A 2 6.99 -4.80 -20.71
N LYS A 3 7.47 -4.10 -19.67
CA LYS A 3 7.25 -4.55 -18.29
C LYS A 3 5.74 -4.66 -18.06
N PRO A 4 5.24 -5.72 -17.41
CA PRO A 4 3.80 -5.91 -17.26
C PRO A 4 3.21 -4.71 -16.53
N VAL A 5 2.24 -4.03 -17.15
CA VAL A 5 1.57 -2.85 -16.59
C VAL A 5 1.04 -3.13 -15.17
N MET A 6 0.55 -4.35 -14.92
CA MET A 6 0.14 -4.80 -13.59
C MET A 6 1.24 -4.73 -12.53
N VAL A 7 2.50 -5.04 -12.86
CA VAL A 7 3.61 -4.99 -11.89
C VAL A 7 3.95 -3.54 -11.54
N THR A 8 3.81 -2.62 -12.50
CA THR A 8 4.05 -1.19 -12.28
C THR A 8 2.96 -0.57 -11.41
N VAL A 9 1.68 -0.86 -11.69
CA VAL A 9 0.55 -0.38 -10.88
C VAL A 9 0.69 -0.85 -9.43
N THR A 10 1.07 -2.11 -9.20
CA THR A 10 1.29 -2.63 -7.84
C THR A 10 2.46 -1.93 -7.12
N ARG A 11 3.53 -1.57 -7.83
CA ARG A 11 4.68 -0.87 -7.23
C ARG A 11 4.37 0.56 -6.81
N ASP A 12 3.67 1.31 -7.65
CA ASP A 12 3.35 2.71 -7.32
C ASP A 12 2.31 2.76 -6.19
N LEU A 13 1.36 1.83 -6.13
CA LEU A 13 0.44 1.70 -5.00
C LEU A 13 1.17 1.39 -3.68
N VAL A 14 2.18 0.51 -3.70
CA VAL A 14 2.99 0.21 -2.50
C VAL A 14 3.71 1.47 -2.03
N LYS A 15 4.34 2.22 -2.94
CA LYS A 15 5.02 3.49 -2.59
C LYS A 15 4.07 4.52 -2.00
N CYS A 16 2.88 4.71 -2.60
CA CYS A 16 1.88 5.63 -2.06
C CYS A 16 1.45 5.24 -0.63
N VAL A 17 1.37 3.94 -0.34
CA VAL A 17 1.08 3.47 1.02
C VAL A 17 2.24 3.74 1.98
N GLU A 18 3.49 3.59 1.54
CA GLU A 18 4.67 3.93 2.36
C GLU A 18 4.74 5.43 2.67
N GLU A 19 4.51 6.28 1.67
CA GLU A 19 4.40 7.74 1.85
C GLU A 19 3.26 8.11 2.80
N LEU A 20 2.10 7.45 2.64
CA LEU A 20 0.96 7.63 3.51
C LEU A 20 1.31 7.29 4.96
N LYS A 21 2.00 6.16 5.21
CA LYS A 21 2.48 5.74 6.55
C LYS A 21 3.41 6.74 7.21
N GLY A 22 4.26 7.43 6.44
CA GLY A 22 5.13 8.50 6.94
C GLY A 22 4.40 9.82 7.22
N SER A 23 3.18 9.99 6.68
CA SER A 23 2.40 11.21 6.84
C SER A 23 1.55 11.22 8.12
N LYS A 24 1.11 12.42 8.52
CA LYS A 24 0.14 12.59 9.62
C LYS A 24 -1.25 11.99 9.30
N GLN A 25 -1.55 11.68 8.04
CA GLN A 25 -2.85 11.16 7.62
C GLN A 25 -3.01 9.69 7.99
N TRP A 26 -1.92 8.92 8.09
CA TRP A 26 -1.97 7.50 8.46
C TRP A 26 -2.67 7.28 9.80
N THR A 27 -2.34 8.08 10.81
CA THR A 27 -2.93 7.95 12.15
C THR A 27 -4.39 8.40 12.20
N GLN A 28 -4.85 9.19 11.22
CA GLN A 28 -6.25 9.60 11.08
C GLN A 28 -7.12 8.54 10.42
N LEU A 29 -6.52 7.53 9.77
CA LEU A 29 -7.29 6.43 9.19
C LEU A 29 -7.94 5.57 10.29
N PRO A 30 -9.20 5.16 10.10
CA PRO A 30 -9.83 4.13 10.90
C PRO A 30 -8.91 2.91 11.05
N LEU A 31 -8.85 2.36 12.27
CA LEU A 31 -7.97 1.23 12.59
C LEU A 31 -8.19 0.05 11.62
N SER A 32 -9.44 -0.27 11.31
CA SER A 32 -9.81 -1.34 10.39
C SER A 32 -9.25 -1.17 8.98
N LEU A 33 -9.09 0.07 8.50
CA LEU A 33 -8.48 0.34 7.19
C LEU A 33 -6.96 0.16 7.25
N ARG A 34 -6.30 0.61 8.32
CA ARG A 34 -4.87 0.38 8.52
C ARG A 34 -4.54 -1.11 8.56
N GLU A 35 -5.32 -1.90 9.30
CA GLU A 35 -5.17 -3.36 9.38
C GLU A 35 -5.40 -4.06 8.03
N ARG A 36 -6.35 -3.59 7.22
CA ARG A 36 -6.55 -4.13 5.86
C ARG A 36 -5.36 -3.83 4.95
N ILE A 37 -4.83 -2.61 5.00
CA ILE A 37 -3.66 -2.21 4.23
C ILE A 37 -2.43 -3.03 4.64
N GLU A 38 -2.18 -3.22 5.94
CA GLU A 38 -1.06 -4.02 6.43
C GLU A 38 -1.16 -5.49 6.04
N ARG A 39 -2.36 -6.08 6.11
CA ARG A 39 -2.59 -7.44 5.60
C ARG A 39 -2.33 -7.55 4.10
N GLY A 40 -2.76 -6.55 3.32
CA GLY A 40 -2.51 -6.50 1.88
C GLY A 40 -1.02 -6.39 1.54
N LEU A 41 -0.27 -5.59 2.31
CA LEU A 41 1.18 -5.41 2.11
C LEU A 41 2.02 -6.62 2.50
N LYS A 42 1.62 -7.37 3.54
CA LYS A 42 2.34 -8.60 3.93
C LYS A 42 2.30 -9.69 2.87
N GLY A 43 1.35 -9.61 1.92
CA GLY A 43 1.02 -10.72 1.03
C GLY A 43 0.35 -11.84 1.83
N LYS A 44 -0.59 -12.55 1.22
CA LYS A 44 -0.91 -13.89 1.73
C LYS A 44 0.27 -14.79 1.37
N ASP A 45 0.75 -15.59 2.34
CA ASP A 45 1.39 -16.88 2.03
C ASP A 45 0.57 -17.66 1.00
#